data_AF-F5XGG8-F1
#
_entry.id   AF-F5XGG8-F1
#
_cell.length_a   1.000
_cell.length_b   1.000
_cell.length_c   1.000
_cell.angle_alpha   90.00
_cell.angle_beta   90.00
_cell.angle_gamma   90.00
#
_symmetry.space_group_name_H-M   'P 1'
#
loop_
_entity.id
_entity.type
_entity.pdbx_description
1 polymer ?
#
loop_
_entity_poly.entity_id
_entity_poly.type
_entity_poly.pdbx_seq_one_letter_code
_entity_poly.pdbx_strand_id
1 'polypeptide(L)'
;MQQREIVWRQALPGEEQPARPADAEEARVRLQSGNADFARLGDLGGRQVISVGPEAFGLPRQVGAGVPQEPFAAVLACSDARAPVELLFNQAGNSMFVVRVAGNVPGRECLGSLNYAVDNLPTVKMITVLGHTSCGAVTAAVDALLAPQVYLDLIHDPSLRAIVDALLAGVRMADEALVAAHGRDVRDAPGFRTALIDLGVTANAAITAVVLARAVDCAVTYGVFSLTNRRVGITGPNGWQAGLMDPPDGDRSLTEILRWGAVNAEVW
;
A
#
# COMPACT_ATOMS: atom_id res chain seq x y z
N MET A 1 -2.63 -12.33 32.06
CA MET A 1 -2.26 -11.91 30.69
C MET A 1 -1.86 -10.45 30.75
N GLN A 2 -0.64 -10.09 30.34
CA GLN A 2 -0.26 -8.68 30.21
C GLN A 2 -0.95 -8.12 28.96
N GLN A 3 -1.99 -7.33 29.17
CA GLN A 3 -2.66 -6.59 28.10
C GLN A 3 -1.78 -5.41 27.67
N ARG A 4 -1.81 -5.08 26.37
CA ARG A 4 -1.25 -3.82 25.87
C ARG A 4 -2.37 -2.79 25.79
N GLU A 5 -2.10 -1.59 26.28
CA GLU A 5 -3.06 -0.49 26.22
C GLU A 5 -2.73 0.45 25.06
N ILE A 6 -3.72 0.73 24.21
CA ILE A 6 -3.67 1.79 23.20
C ILE A 6 -4.63 2.88 23.67
N VAL A 7 -4.09 4.06 23.97
CA VAL A 7 -4.85 5.18 24.51
C VAL A 7 -4.81 6.34 23.54
N TRP A 8 -5.94 6.67 22.93
CA TRP A 8 -6.12 7.94 22.24
C TRP A 8 -6.30 9.04 23.27
N ARG A 9 -5.35 9.96 23.33
CA ARG A 9 -5.41 11.12 24.22
C ARG A 9 -5.74 12.34 23.39
N GLN A 10 -6.89 12.95 23.66
CA GLN A 10 -7.20 14.24 23.08
C GLN A 10 -6.19 15.28 23.58
N ALA A 11 -5.51 15.95 22.66
CA ALA A 11 -4.59 17.03 23.00
C ALA A 11 -5.36 18.21 23.58
N LEU A 12 -4.83 18.80 24.66
CA LEU A 12 -5.43 20.00 25.27
C LEU A 12 -5.19 21.24 24.39
N PRO A 13 -6.06 22.27 24.48
CA PRO A 13 -5.80 23.55 23.83
C PRO A 13 -4.44 24.12 24.24
N GLY A 14 -3.54 24.33 23.26
CA GLY A 14 -2.18 24.81 23.49
C GLY A 14 -1.12 23.72 23.66
N GLU A 15 -1.49 22.43 23.69
CA GLU A 15 -0.51 21.36 23.52
C GLU A 15 -0.02 21.33 22.07
N GLU A 16 1.31 21.21 21.93
CA GLU A 16 1.97 21.18 20.64
C GLU A 16 1.60 19.88 19.91
N GLN A 17 0.84 19.99 18.82
CA GLN A 17 0.64 18.86 17.91
C GLN A 17 1.94 18.65 17.12
N PRO A 18 2.26 17.39 16.74
CA PRO A 18 3.41 17.14 15.87
C PRO A 18 3.31 18.01 14.62
N ALA A 19 4.34 18.82 14.36
CA ALA A 19 4.39 19.67 13.16
C ALA A 19 4.13 18.81 11.92
N ARG A 20 3.42 19.33 10.93
CA ARG A 20 3.24 18.61 9.67
C ARG A 20 4.59 18.47 8.96
N PRO A 21 4.82 17.38 8.21
CA PRO A 21 5.99 17.27 7.36
C PRO A 21 6.11 18.46 6.42
N ALA A 22 7.31 19.03 6.33
CA ALA A 22 7.61 20.15 5.45
C ALA A 22 7.63 19.73 3.97
N ASP A 23 8.13 18.53 3.70
CA ASP A 23 8.33 17.98 2.37
C ASP A 23 7.98 16.47 2.28
N ALA A 24 8.22 15.90 1.10
CA ALA A 24 7.93 14.50 0.79
C ALA A 24 8.80 13.52 1.59
N GLU A 25 10.04 13.89 1.91
CA GLU A 25 10.97 13.02 2.63
C GLU A 25 10.58 12.93 4.10
N GLU A 26 10.27 14.06 4.75
CA GLU A 26 9.72 14.06 6.10
C GLU A 26 8.39 13.30 6.18
N ALA A 27 7.55 13.38 5.14
CA ALA A 27 6.31 12.63 5.06
C ALA A 27 6.57 11.12 4.96
N ARG A 28 7.52 10.70 4.12
CA ARG A 28 7.94 9.31 3.97
C ARG A 28 8.48 8.75 5.30
N VAL A 29 9.37 9.48 5.95
CA VAL A 29 9.93 9.11 7.27
C VAL A 29 8.82 8.96 8.31
N ARG A 30 7.85 9.87 8.34
CA ARG A 30 6.70 9.80 9.26
C ARG A 30 5.87 8.52 9.04
N LEU A 31 5.53 8.20 7.80
CA LEU A 31 4.80 6.98 7.47
C LEU A 31 5.61 5.73 7.87
N GLN A 32 6.89 5.66 7.51
CA GLN A 32 7.76 4.51 7.84
C GLN A 32 7.91 4.32 9.36
N SER A 33 8.13 5.40 10.11
CA SER A 33 8.20 5.35 11.58
C SER A 33 6.88 4.86 12.17
N GLY A 34 5.76 5.38 11.68
CA GLY A 34 4.44 4.97 12.14
C GLY A 34 4.14 3.49 11.86
N ASN A 35 4.57 2.97 10.71
CA ASN A 35 4.47 1.53 10.45
C ASN A 35 5.39 0.69 11.33
N ALA A 36 6.59 1.17 11.62
CA ALA A 36 7.47 0.50 12.56
C ALA A 36 6.82 0.41 13.96
N ASP A 37 6.09 1.44 14.39
CA ASP A 37 5.36 1.47 15.66
C ASP A 37 4.16 0.52 15.65
N PHE A 38 3.37 0.56 14.57
CA PHE A 38 2.23 -0.34 14.38
C PHE A 38 2.65 -1.81 14.43
N ALA A 39 3.75 -2.17 13.78
CA ALA A 39 4.26 -3.54 13.78
C ALA A 39 4.63 -4.07 15.18
N ARG A 40 4.89 -3.17 16.15
CA ARG A 40 5.16 -3.54 17.55
C ARG A 40 3.88 -3.74 18.36
N LEU A 41 2.69 -3.38 17.88
CA LEU A 41 1.44 -3.46 18.66
C LEU A 41 1.05 -4.88 19.12
N GLY A 42 1.60 -5.92 18.50
CA GLY A 42 1.37 -7.31 18.93
C GLY A 42 2.31 -7.79 20.02
N ASP A 43 3.29 -6.98 20.42
CA ASP A 43 4.16 -7.30 21.55
C ASP A 43 3.34 -7.19 22.85
N LEU A 44 3.53 -8.15 23.76
CA LEU A 44 2.81 -8.18 25.04
C LEU A 44 3.30 -7.08 25.98
N GLY A 45 2.35 -6.47 26.69
CA GLY A 45 2.63 -5.42 27.67
C GLY A 45 2.98 -4.05 27.05
N GLY A 46 2.95 -3.03 27.90
CA GLY A 46 3.22 -1.65 27.52
C GLY A 46 1.97 -0.82 27.25
N ARG A 47 2.17 0.50 27.18
CA ARG A 47 1.14 1.49 26.92
C ARG A 47 1.59 2.39 25.78
N GLN A 48 0.78 2.49 24.74
CA GLN A 48 0.98 3.42 23.64
C GLN A 48 -0.05 4.53 23.75
N VAL A 49 0.42 5.77 23.85
CA VAL A 49 -0.44 6.95 23.87
C VAL A 49 -0.36 7.61 22.50
N ILE A 50 -1.50 7.73 21.82
CA ILE A 50 -1.63 8.41 20.54
C ILE A 50 -2.32 9.74 20.82
N SER A 51 -1.56 10.83 20.75
CA SER A 51 -2.12 12.17 20.89
C SER A 51 -2.91 12.53 19.64
N VAL A 52 -4.16 12.94 19.81
CA VAL A 52 -5.08 13.27 18.71
C VAL A 52 -5.72 14.62 18.94
N GLY A 53 -5.77 15.44 17.89
CA GLY A 53 -6.57 16.65 17.89
C GLY A 53 -8.07 16.35 17.75
N PRO A 54 -8.96 17.28 18.15
CA PRO A 54 -10.40 17.12 17.91
C PRO A 54 -10.72 16.98 16.41
N GLU A 55 -9.89 17.55 15.52
CA GLU A 55 -10.07 17.46 14.06
C GLU A 55 -9.99 16.04 13.54
N ALA A 56 -9.25 15.16 14.23
CA ALA A 56 -9.15 13.75 13.87
C ALA A 56 -10.49 13.01 13.98
N PHE A 57 -11.45 13.58 14.72
CA PHE A 57 -12.81 13.08 14.87
C PHE A 57 -13.85 13.92 14.11
N GLY A 58 -13.41 14.86 13.27
CA GLY A 58 -14.31 15.79 12.59
C GLY A 58 -14.88 16.88 13.51
N LEU A 59 -14.26 17.12 14.68
CA LEU A 59 -14.66 18.19 15.59
C LEU A 59 -13.83 19.46 15.32
N PRO A 60 -14.46 20.64 15.16
CA PRO A 60 -13.73 21.87 14.90
C PRO A 60 -13.07 22.42 16.17
N ARG A 61 -11.95 23.13 16.00
CA ARG A 61 -11.30 23.89 17.09
C ARG A 61 -12.18 24.99 17.63
N GLN A 62 -12.97 25.62 16.76
CA GLN A 62 -13.86 26.71 17.07
C GLN A 62 -15.30 26.30 16.80
N VAL A 63 -16.19 26.56 17.76
CA VAL A 63 -17.63 26.25 17.63
C VAL A 63 -18.21 27.00 16.44
N GLY A 64 -18.88 26.28 15.54
CA GLY A 64 -19.52 26.84 14.35
C GLY A 64 -18.63 26.92 13.10
N ALA A 65 -17.35 26.53 13.19
CA ALA A 65 -16.47 26.39 12.03
C ALA A 65 -16.51 24.96 11.45
N GLY A 66 -16.20 24.81 10.16
CA GLY A 66 -15.90 23.50 9.57
C GLY A 66 -14.50 23.01 9.95
N VAL A 67 -14.28 21.70 9.86
CA VAL A 67 -12.92 21.13 10.02
C VAL A 67 -12.21 21.19 8.67
N PRO A 68 -11.09 21.92 8.53
CA PRO A 68 -10.31 21.91 7.30
C PRO A 68 -9.68 20.52 7.09
N GLN A 69 -9.63 20.09 5.83
CA GLN A 69 -8.86 18.90 5.46
C GLN A 69 -7.38 19.26 5.39
N GLU A 70 -6.55 18.59 6.18
CA GLU A 70 -5.12 18.89 6.27
C GLU A 70 -4.20 17.66 6.18
N PRO A 71 -4.44 16.72 5.24
CA PRO A 71 -3.61 15.53 5.11
C PRO A 71 -2.22 15.88 4.61
N PHE A 72 -1.18 15.24 5.15
CA PHE A 72 0.20 15.43 4.67
C PHE A 72 0.59 14.44 3.57
N ALA A 73 -0.16 13.35 3.41
CA ALA A 73 0.08 12.33 2.39
C ALA A 73 -1.26 11.83 1.83
N ALA A 74 -1.26 11.47 0.55
CA ALA A 74 -2.32 10.70 -0.06
C ALA A 74 -1.90 9.23 -0.19
N VAL A 75 -2.83 8.29 -0.02
CA VAL A 75 -2.55 6.84 -0.08
C VAL A 75 -3.56 6.15 -0.98
N LEU A 76 -3.08 5.44 -2.00
CA LEU A 76 -3.85 4.48 -2.78
C LEU A 76 -3.60 3.08 -2.22
N ALA A 77 -4.60 2.45 -1.64
CA ALA A 77 -4.47 1.16 -0.98
C ALA A 77 -5.56 0.16 -1.40
N CYS A 78 -5.35 -1.10 -1.06
CA CYS A 78 -6.38 -2.13 -1.26
C CYS A 78 -7.57 -1.94 -0.30
N SER A 79 -8.77 -2.32 -0.74
CA SER A 79 -9.96 -2.41 0.12
C SER A 79 -9.91 -3.55 1.16
N ASP A 80 -8.83 -4.34 1.21
CA ASP A 80 -8.69 -5.45 2.15
C ASP A 80 -8.86 -4.99 3.61
N ALA A 81 -9.84 -5.56 4.30
CA ALA A 81 -10.22 -5.16 5.66
C ALA A 81 -9.11 -5.39 6.70
N ARG A 82 -8.10 -6.22 6.39
CA ARG A 82 -6.96 -6.51 7.26
C ARG A 82 -5.85 -5.45 7.17
N ALA A 83 -5.96 -4.50 6.24
CA ALA A 83 -5.01 -3.40 6.04
C ALA A 83 -5.63 -2.02 6.37
N PRO A 84 -5.78 -1.68 7.67
CA PRO A 84 -6.31 -0.37 8.09
C PRO A 84 -5.25 0.73 7.92
N VAL A 85 -5.37 1.55 6.86
CA VAL A 85 -4.33 2.49 6.39
C VAL A 85 -3.84 3.46 7.46
N GLU A 86 -4.76 4.13 8.15
CA GLU A 86 -4.45 5.10 9.20
C GLU A 86 -3.73 4.45 10.38
N LEU A 87 -4.22 3.29 10.82
CA LEU A 87 -3.63 2.56 11.93
C LEU A 87 -2.25 1.99 11.55
N LEU A 88 -2.11 1.44 10.34
CA LEU A 88 -0.86 0.80 9.91
C LEU A 88 0.28 1.80 9.79
N PHE A 89 -0.02 3.08 9.55
CA PHE A 89 0.95 4.17 9.57
C PHE A 89 0.92 4.97 10.87
N ASN A 90 0.20 4.51 11.90
CA ASN A 90 0.07 5.19 13.20
C ASN A 90 -0.31 6.68 13.07
N GLN A 91 -1.22 6.99 12.15
CA GLN A 91 -1.72 8.33 11.89
C GLN A 91 -3.14 8.51 12.43
N ALA A 92 -3.47 9.74 12.79
CA ALA A 92 -4.82 10.11 13.22
C ALA A 92 -5.71 10.40 12.00
N GLY A 93 -7.03 10.50 12.23
CA GLY A 93 -7.95 11.05 11.24
C GLY A 93 -7.49 12.43 10.77
N ASN A 94 -7.88 12.82 9.55
CA ASN A 94 -7.46 14.06 8.88
C ASN A 94 -5.95 14.18 8.56
N SER A 95 -5.12 13.20 8.92
CA SER A 95 -3.67 13.23 8.64
C SER A 95 -3.31 12.67 7.26
N MET A 96 -4.20 11.87 6.66
CA MET A 96 -3.99 11.24 5.36
C MET A 96 -5.25 11.31 4.49
N PHE A 97 -5.06 11.45 3.18
CA PHE A 97 -6.11 11.35 2.18
C PHE A 97 -6.10 9.93 1.60
N VAL A 98 -7.09 9.10 1.91
CA VAL A 98 -7.03 7.66 1.64
C VAL A 98 -8.04 7.26 0.56
N VAL A 99 -7.54 6.67 -0.53
CA VAL A 99 -8.33 6.06 -1.60
C VAL A 99 -8.15 4.54 -1.53
N ARG A 100 -9.26 3.79 -1.39
CA ARG A 100 -9.23 2.33 -1.28
C ARG A 100 -10.07 1.66 -2.34
N VAL A 101 -9.45 0.74 -3.08
CA VAL A 101 -10.09 -0.07 -4.12
C VAL A 101 -9.47 -1.46 -4.14
N ALA A 102 -10.23 -2.50 -4.47
CA ALA A 102 -9.71 -3.86 -4.54
C ALA A 102 -8.48 -3.94 -5.48
N GLY A 103 -7.40 -4.55 -5.00
CA GLY A 103 -6.14 -4.64 -5.74
C GLY A 103 -5.41 -3.31 -5.96
N ASN A 104 -5.80 -2.23 -5.25
CA ASN A 104 -5.23 -0.89 -5.39
C ASN A 104 -5.09 -0.43 -6.87
N VAL A 105 -6.03 -0.87 -7.72
CA VAL A 105 -6.05 -0.59 -9.15
C VAL A 105 -6.34 0.91 -9.39
N PRO A 106 -5.50 1.64 -10.14
CA PRO A 106 -5.68 3.07 -10.36
C PRO A 106 -6.76 3.37 -11.40
N GLY A 107 -8.01 3.04 -11.11
CA GLY A 107 -9.17 3.39 -11.94
C GLY A 107 -9.37 4.91 -12.04
N ARG A 108 -10.20 5.37 -12.99
CA ARG A 108 -10.43 6.79 -13.26
C ARG A 108 -10.84 7.60 -12.03
N GLU A 109 -11.75 7.07 -11.23
CA GLU A 109 -12.23 7.74 -10.00
C GLU A 109 -11.13 7.81 -8.93
N CYS A 110 -10.26 6.80 -8.86
CA CYS A 110 -9.12 6.79 -7.94
C CYS A 110 -8.10 7.87 -8.34
N LEU A 111 -7.75 7.94 -9.63
CA LEU A 111 -6.87 8.98 -10.17
C LEU A 111 -7.46 10.37 -9.98
N GLY A 112 -8.75 10.56 -10.25
CA GLY A 112 -9.44 11.84 -10.02
C GLY A 112 -9.39 12.28 -8.56
N SER A 113 -9.57 11.34 -7.63
CA SER A 113 -9.49 11.60 -6.18
C SER A 113 -8.07 11.98 -5.75
N LEU A 114 -7.05 11.33 -6.30
CA LEU A 114 -5.64 11.64 -6.02
C LEU A 114 -5.24 13.00 -6.61
N ASN A 115 -5.67 13.32 -7.84
CA ASN A 115 -5.46 14.64 -8.44
C ASN A 115 -6.11 15.73 -7.60
N TYR A 116 -7.35 15.50 -7.13
CA TYR A 116 -8.00 16.45 -6.23
C TYR A 116 -7.16 16.71 -4.97
N ALA A 117 -6.62 15.64 -4.35
CA ALA A 117 -5.79 15.78 -3.16
C ALA A 117 -4.52 16.60 -3.43
N VAL A 118 -3.82 16.34 -4.53
CA VAL A 118 -2.61 17.09 -4.91
C VAL A 118 -2.93 18.55 -5.23
N ASP A 119 -3.97 18.79 -6.03
CA ASP A 119 -4.26 20.12 -6.58
C ASP A 119 -4.98 21.05 -5.58
N ASN A 120 -5.72 20.48 -4.61
CA ASN A 120 -6.61 21.27 -3.73
C ASN A 120 -6.24 21.19 -2.24
N LEU A 121 -5.37 20.25 -1.84
CA LEU A 121 -4.94 20.12 -0.45
C LEU A 121 -3.44 20.44 -0.37
N PRO A 122 -3.05 21.71 -0.15
CA PRO A 122 -1.65 22.17 -0.23
C PRO A 122 -0.71 21.55 0.84
N THR A 123 -1.31 20.83 1.79
CA THR A 123 -0.63 20.10 2.85
C THR A 123 -0.09 18.76 2.36
N VAL A 124 -0.63 18.19 1.29
CA VAL A 124 -0.18 16.91 0.72
C VAL A 124 1.22 17.08 0.14
N LYS A 125 2.16 16.25 0.61
CA LYS A 125 3.57 16.26 0.19
C LYS A 125 3.95 15.09 -0.69
N MET A 126 3.19 14.00 -0.63
CA MET A 126 3.46 12.77 -1.37
C MET A 126 2.22 11.92 -1.57
N ILE A 127 2.28 11.02 -2.54
CA ILE A 127 1.37 9.89 -2.74
C ILE A 127 2.11 8.59 -2.40
N THR A 128 1.42 7.66 -1.72
CA THR A 128 1.92 6.30 -1.49
C THR A 128 0.98 5.27 -2.10
N VAL A 129 1.51 4.35 -2.90
CA VAL A 129 0.81 3.14 -3.35
C VAL A 129 1.08 2.01 -2.37
N LEU A 130 0.04 1.45 -1.77
CA LEU A 130 0.16 0.40 -0.77
C LEU A 130 -0.52 -0.89 -1.21
N GLY A 131 0.28 -1.83 -1.70
CA GLY A 131 -0.13 -3.22 -1.86
C GLY A 131 -0.15 -3.98 -0.53
N HIS A 132 -0.57 -5.24 -0.54
CA HIS A 132 -0.44 -6.11 0.63
C HIS A 132 -0.32 -7.59 0.26
N THR A 133 0.37 -8.37 1.09
CA THR A 133 0.52 -9.82 0.89
C THR A 133 -0.84 -10.52 0.94
N SER A 134 -0.95 -11.67 0.28
CA SER A 134 -2.19 -12.47 0.22
C SER A 134 -3.42 -11.67 -0.26
N CYS A 135 -3.22 -10.85 -1.30
CA CYS A 135 -4.28 -10.04 -1.91
C CYS A 135 -5.27 -10.87 -2.71
N GLY A 136 -6.56 -10.81 -2.35
CA GLY A 136 -7.62 -11.55 -3.04
C GLY A 136 -7.79 -11.15 -4.50
N ALA A 137 -7.65 -9.86 -4.82
CA ALA A 137 -7.78 -9.38 -6.21
C ALA A 137 -6.62 -9.88 -7.09
N VAL A 138 -5.37 -9.82 -6.58
CA VAL A 138 -4.21 -10.39 -7.29
C VAL A 138 -4.34 -11.91 -7.41
N THR A 139 -4.84 -12.58 -6.38
CA THR A 139 -5.12 -14.03 -6.41
C THR A 139 -6.09 -14.39 -7.54
N ALA A 140 -7.18 -13.63 -7.71
CA ALA A 140 -8.12 -13.84 -8.79
C ALA A 140 -7.48 -13.65 -10.18
N ALA A 141 -6.58 -12.67 -10.32
CA ALA A 141 -5.81 -12.47 -11.56
C ALA A 141 -4.80 -13.59 -11.83
N VAL A 142 -4.16 -14.13 -10.79
CA VAL A 142 -3.32 -15.33 -10.89
C VAL A 142 -4.15 -16.54 -11.33
N ASP A 143 -5.31 -16.77 -10.71
CA ASP A 143 -6.18 -17.88 -11.06
C ASP A 143 -6.69 -17.76 -12.51
N ALA A 144 -7.03 -16.55 -12.96
CA ALA A 144 -7.40 -16.30 -14.36
C ALA A 144 -6.24 -16.54 -15.35
N LEU A 145 -4.99 -16.30 -14.93
CA LEU A 145 -3.81 -16.61 -15.75
C LEU A 145 -3.56 -18.12 -15.85
N LEU A 146 -3.59 -18.83 -14.71
CA LEU A 146 -3.26 -20.26 -14.63
C LEU A 146 -4.39 -21.17 -15.13
N ALA A 147 -5.64 -20.73 -14.97
CA ALA A 147 -6.84 -21.45 -15.36
C ALA A 147 -7.76 -20.53 -16.18
N PRO A 148 -7.48 -20.32 -17.48
CA PRO A 148 -8.23 -19.38 -18.33
C PRO A 148 -9.74 -19.62 -18.38
N GLN A 149 -10.21 -20.83 -18.10
CA GLN A 149 -11.63 -21.16 -17.99
C GLN A 149 -12.34 -20.43 -16.84
N VAL A 150 -11.63 -20.07 -15.75
CA VAL A 150 -12.17 -19.27 -14.64
C VAL A 150 -12.61 -17.89 -15.13
N TYR A 151 -12.03 -17.40 -16.23
CA TYR A 151 -12.40 -16.13 -16.83
C TYR A 151 -13.84 -16.14 -17.37
N LEU A 152 -14.40 -17.30 -17.73
CA LEU A 152 -15.79 -17.41 -18.17
C LEU A 152 -16.77 -16.98 -17.07
N ASP A 153 -16.45 -17.28 -15.81
CA ASP A 153 -17.27 -16.88 -14.66
C ASP A 153 -17.26 -15.35 -14.45
N LEU A 154 -16.17 -14.67 -14.85
CA LEU A 154 -16.02 -13.21 -14.78
C LEU A 154 -16.75 -12.47 -15.91
N ILE A 155 -17.13 -13.13 -17.00
CA ILE A 155 -17.78 -12.46 -18.15
C ILE A 155 -19.09 -11.78 -17.74
N HIS A 156 -19.82 -12.40 -16.81
CA HIS A 156 -21.11 -11.91 -16.33
C HIS A 156 -21.00 -10.75 -15.33
N ASP A 157 -19.80 -10.47 -14.79
CA ASP A 157 -19.53 -9.35 -13.90
C ASP A 157 -18.46 -8.42 -14.49
N PRO A 158 -18.84 -7.43 -15.31
CA PRO A 158 -17.88 -6.53 -15.95
C PRO A 158 -17.09 -5.68 -14.93
N SER A 159 -17.64 -5.46 -13.73
CA SER A 159 -16.97 -4.66 -12.68
C SER A 159 -15.84 -5.44 -12.03
N LEU A 160 -16.09 -6.70 -11.67
CA LEU A 160 -15.04 -7.60 -11.16
C LEU A 160 -14.01 -7.92 -12.24
N ARG A 161 -14.46 -8.15 -13.49
CA ARG A 161 -13.56 -8.39 -14.62
C ARG A 161 -12.59 -7.23 -14.83
N ALA A 162 -13.05 -5.98 -14.74
CA ALA A 162 -12.20 -4.81 -14.89
C ALA A 162 -11.06 -4.75 -13.86
N ILE A 163 -11.31 -5.20 -12.62
CA ILE A 163 -10.28 -5.29 -11.58
C ILE A 163 -9.26 -6.37 -11.95
N VAL A 164 -9.73 -7.56 -12.33
CA VAL A 164 -8.86 -8.68 -12.74
C VAL A 164 -8.00 -8.30 -13.95
N ASP A 165 -8.61 -7.72 -14.98
CA ASP A 165 -7.93 -7.30 -16.21
C ASP A 165 -6.80 -6.30 -15.94
N ALA A 166 -7.04 -5.34 -15.04
CA ALA A 166 -6.04 -4.34 -14.68
C ALA A 166 -4.83 -4.95 -13.93
N LEU A 167 -5.02 -6.08 -13.25
CA LEU A 167 -3.96 -6.76 -12.49
C LEU A 167 -3.14 -7.73 -13.33
N LEU A 168 -3.67 -8.19 -14.48
CA LEU A 168 -3.00 -9.18 -15.32
C LEU A 168 -1.64 -8.73 -15.84
N ALA A 169 -1.41 -7.42 -16.03
CA ALA A 169 -0.11 -6.90 -16.43
C ALA A 169 0.97 -7.23 -15.40
N GLY A 170 0.75 -6.88 -14.12
CA GLY A 170 1.69 -7.17 -13.04
C GLY A 170 1.87 -8.67 -12.80
N VAL A 171 0.79 -9.45 -12.90
CA VAL A 171 0.84 -10.91 -12.73
C VAL A 171 1.64 -11.58 -13.85
N ARG A 172 1.50 -11.15 -15.12
CA ARG A 172 2.28 -11.70 -16.24
C ARG A 172 3.76 -11.39 -16.11
N MET A 173 4.10 -10.16 -15.71
CA MET A 173 5.50 -9.79 -15.47
C MET A 173 6.12 -10.61 -14.31
N ALA A 174 5.34 -10.93 -13.29
CA ALA A 174 5.76 -11.80 -12.20
C ALA A 174 5.99 -13.25 -12.66
N ASP A 175 5.08 -13.82 -13.48
CA ASP A 175 5.27 -15.16 -14.08
C ASP A 175 6.53 -15.22 -14.94
N GLU A 176 6.75 -14.22 -15.80
CA GLU A 176 7.97 -14.14 -16.61
C GLU A 176 9.24 -14.06 -15.76
N ALA A 177 9.22 -13.28 -14.68
CA ALA A 177 10.35 -13.18 -13.75
C ALA A 177 10.63 -14.50 -13.01
N LEU A 178 9.60 -15.22 -12.57
CA LEU A 178 9.74 -16.53 -11.93
C LEU A 178 10.30 -17.58 -12.89
N VAL A 179 9.79 -17.63 -14.12
CA VAL A 179 10.29 -18.53 -15.17
C VAL A 179 11.73 -18.19 -15.54
N ALA A 180 12.09 -16.90 -15.60
CA ALA A 180 13.46 -16.48 -15.88
C ALA A 180 14.44 -16.86 -14.75
N ALA A 181 13.98 -16.86 -13.49
CA ALA A 181 14.82 -17.19 -12.33
C ALA A 181 14.99 -18.71 -12.12
N HIS A 182 13.93 -19.49 -12.35
CA HIS A 182 13.87 -20.91 -11.95
C HIS A 182 13.71 -21.89 -13.11
N GLY A 183 13.57 -21.41 -14.34
CA GLY A 183 13.26 -22.23 -15.52
C GLY A 183 11.76 -22.43 -15.71
N ARG A 184 11.36 -23.00 -16.86
CA ARG A 184 9.94 -23.18 -17.21
C ARG A 184 9.20 -24.16 -16.31
N ASP A 185 9.91 -25.17 -15.82
CA ASP A 185 9.35 -26.24 -14.97
C ASP A 185 8.95 -25.73 -13.58
N VAL A 186 9.32 -24.49 -13.21
CA VAL A 186 8.86 -23.85 -11.96
C VAL A 186 7.34 -23.79 -11.89
N ARG A 187 6.63 -23.76 -13.02
CA ARG A 187 5.15 -23.70 -13.04
C ARG A 187 4.49 -24.92 -12.43
N ASP A 188 5.18 -26.05 -12.39
CA ASP A 188 4.71 -27.29 -11.77
C ASP A 188 5.11 -27.40 -10.29
N ALA A 189 5.89 -26.44 -9.78
CA ALA A 189 6.37 -26.44 -8.41
C ALA A 189 5.23 -26.12 -7.42
N PRO A 190 5.17 -26.77 -6.24
CA PRO A 190 4.07 -26.61 -5.29
C PRO A 190 3.95 -25.17 -4.75
N GLY A 191 5.07 -24.45 -4.62
CA GLY A 191 5.11 -23.07 -4.15
C GLY A 191 4.85 -22.02 -5.24
N PHE A 192 4.79 -22.42 -6.51
CA PHE A 192 4.71 -21.49 -7.64
C PHE A 192 3.53 -20.53 -7.57
N ARG A 193 2.33 -21.05 -7.28
CA ARG A 193 1.11 -20.22 -7.19
C ARG A 193 1.25 -19.14 -6.12
N THR A 194 1.80 -19.49 -4.95
CA THR A 194 2.01 -18.54 -3.84
C THR A 194 3.06 -17.50 -4.21
N ALA A 195 4.19 -17.94 -4.76
CA ALA A 195 5.25 -17.05 -5.24
C ALA A 195 4.74 -16.06 -6.29
N LEU A 196 3.91 -16.53 -7.22
CA LEU A 196 3.30 -15.71 -8.27
C LEU A 196 2.33 -14.67 -7.70
N ILE A 197 1.56 -15.01 -6.67
CA ILE A 197 0.69 -14.05 -5.97
C ILE A 197 1.52 -12.96 -5.29
N ASP A 198 2.53 -13.35 -4.50
CA ASP A 198 3.34 -12.39 -3.73
C ASP A 198 4.16 -11.47 -4.64
N LEU A 199 4.75 -12.02 -5.70
CA LEU A 199 5.47 -11.23 -6.69
C LEU A 199 4.51 -10.36 -7.52
N GLY A 200 3.32 -10.87 -7.85
CA GLY A 200 2.26 -10.13 -8.55
C GLY A 200 1.77 -8.92 -7.75
N VAL A 201 1.67 -9.02 -6.42
CA VAL A 201 1.36 -7.89 -5.53
C VAL A 201 2.44 -6.80 -5.65
N THR A 202 3.71 -7.22 -5.60
CA THR A 202 4.84 -6.29 -5.69
C THR A 202 4.88 -5.61 -7.07
N ALA A 203 4.70 -6.39 -8.14
CA ALA A 203 4.63 -5.89 -9.51
C ALA A 203 3.51 -4.87 -9.68
N ASN A 204 2.30 -5.18 -9.20
CA ASN A 204 1.15 -4.29 -9.30
C ASN A 204 1.38 -2.97 -8.55
N ALA A 205 1.91 -3.02 -7.32
CA ALA A 205 2.21 -1.81 -6.55
C ALA A 205 3.27 -0.93 -7.26
N ALA A 206 4.34 -1.54 -7.77
CA ALA A 206 5.40 -0.84 -8.49
C ALA A 206 4.89 -0.21 -9.79
N ILE A 207 4.15 -0.95 -10.62
CA ILE A 207 3.57 -0.45 -11.88
C ILE A 207 2.59 0.70 -11.61
N THR A 208 1.73 0.55 -10.60
CA THR A 208 0.79 1.60 -10.21
C THR A 208 1.51 2.87 -9.76
N ALA A 209 2.63 2.72 -9.05
CA ALA A 209 3.47 3.85 -8.64
C ALA A 209 4.11 4.56 -9.85
N VAL A 210 4.59 3.81 -10.85
CA VAL A 210 5.10 4.39 -12.11
C VAL A 210 4.00 5.15 -12.85
N VAL A 211 2.79 4.60 -12.92
CA VAL A 211 1.63 5.26 -13.55
C VAL A 211 1.33 6.58 -12.84
N LEU A 212 1.28 6.57 -11.51
CA LEU A 212 1.01 7.77 -10.72
C LEU A 212 2.13 8.82 -10.84
N ALA A 213 3.39 8.41 -10.75
CA ALA A 213 4.54 9.32 -10.88
C ALA A 213 4.58 10.05 -12.23
N ARG A 214 3.93 9.51 -13.26
CA ARG A 214 3.77 10.14 -14.58
C ARG A 214 2.48 10.94 -14.72
N ALA A 215 1.48 10.68 -13.89
CA ALA A 215 0.15 11.26 -13.98
C ALA A 215 -0.06 12.44 -13.03
N VAL A 216 0.71 12.54 -11.95
CA VAL A 216 0.58 13.58 -10.93
C VAL A 216 1.87 14.38 -10.74
N ASP A 217 1.75 15.67 -10.41
CA ASP A 217 2.88 16.53 -10.04
C ASP A 217 3.12 16.48 -8.51
N CYS A 218 3.46 15.29 -8.02
CA CYS A 218 3.70 15.04 -6.60
C CYS A 218 4.70 13.88 -6.44
N ALA A 219 5.49 13.88 -5.37
CA ALA A 219 6.37 12.76 -5.05
C ALA A 219 5.52 11.50 -4.84
N VAL A 220 5.89 10.40 -5.50
CA VAL A 220 5.19 9.11 -5.36
C VAL A 220 6.15 8.11 -4.72
N THR A 221 5.63 7.26 -3.85
CA THR A 221 6.34 6.09 -3.32
C THR A 221 5.42 4.87 -3.34
N TYR A 222 5.96 3.69 -3.10
CA TYR A 222 5.16 2.48 -2.95
C TYR A 222 5.73 1.49 -1.95
N GLY A 223 4.91 0.55 -1.51
CA GLY A 223 5.34 -0.58 -0.72
C GLY A 223 4.26 -1.65 -0.61
N VAL A 224 4.63 -2.80 -0.04
CA VAL A 224 3.72 -3.90 0.24
C VAL A 224 3.61 -4.10 1.74
N PHE A 225 2.39 -3.98 2.28
CA PHE A 225 2.11 -4.32 3.66
C PHE A 225 2.04 -5.84 3.83
N SER A 226 2.92 -6.40 4.66
CA SER A 226 2.87 -7.81 5.01
C SER A 226 1.83 -8.05 6.10
N LEU A 227 0.84 -8.88 5.80
CA LEU A 227 -0.19 -9.29 6.77
C LEU A 227 0.38 -10.15 7.90
N THR A 228 1.55 -10.77 7.72
CA THR A 228 2.17 -11.66 8.70
C THR A 228 3.09 -10.90 9.65
N ASN A 229 4.01 -10.10 9.15
CA ASN A 229 4.97 -9.37 9.97
C ASN A 229 4.55 -7.92 10.29
N ARG A 230 3.46 -7.45 9.67
CA ARG A 230 2.87 -6.11 9.85
C ARG A 230 3.78 -4.95 9.46
N ARG A 231 4.81 -5.20 8.66
CA ARG A 231 5.71 -4.19 8.10
C ARG A 231 5.35 -3.89 6.65
N VAL A 232 5.56 -2.65 6.25
CA VAL A 232 5.59 -2.24 4.84
C VAL A 232 7.01 -2.43 4.31
N GLY A 233 7.14 -2.99 3.12
CA GLY A 233 8.42 -3.25 2.48
C GLY A 233 8.24 -3.92 1.13
N ILE A 234 9.37 -4.33 0.53
CA ILE A 234 9.41 -5.18 -0.66
C ILE A 234 10.56 -6.18 -0.53
N THR A 235 10.55 -7.23 -1.35
CA THR A 235 11.70 -8.15 -1.46
C THR A 235 12.78 -7.52 -2.34
N GLY A 236 13.96 -7.29 -1.77
CA GLY A 236 15.15 -6.81 -2.47
C GLY A 236 16.23 -7.89 -2.63
N PRO A 237 17.46 -7.54 -3.05
CA PRO A 237 18.53 -8.50 -3.34
C PRO A 237 18.94 -9.35 -2.14
N ASN A 238 18.80 -8.82 -0.92
CA ASN A 238 19.21 -9.47 0.32
C ASN A 238 18.01 -9.87 1.20
N GLY A 239 16.86 -10.15 0.57
CA GLY A 239 15.60 -10.46 1.26
C GLY A 239 14.73 -9.23 1.52
N TRP A 240 13.86 -9.31 2.53
CA TRP A 240 12.86 -8.27 2.83
C TRP A 240 13.49 -6.95 3.24
N GLN A 241 13.12 -5.87 2.56
CA GLN A 241 13.53 -4.51 2.83
C GLN A 241 12.34 -3.71 3.34
N ALA A 242 12.39 -3.33 4.62
CA ALA A 242 11.35 -2.53 5.23
C ALA A 242 11.42 -1.08 4.72
N GLY A 243 10.26 -0.49 4.45
CA GLY A 243 10.13 0.89 4.03
C GLY A 243 9.28 1.07 2.78
N LEU A 244 9.02 2.34 2.46
CA LEU A 244 8.49 2.76 1.18
C LEU A 244 9.65 2.93 0.20
N MET A 245 9.42 2.61 -1.07
CA MET A 245 10.39 2.68 -2.17
C MET A 245 9.98 3.73 -3.19
N ASP A 246 10.96 4.29 -3.89
CA ASP A 246 10.71 5.17 -5.02
C ASP A 246 10.23 4.35 -6.24
N PRO A 247 9.34 4.90 -7.08
CA PRO A 247 8.85 4.22 -8.27
C PRO A 247 10.02 3.80 -9.17
N PRO A 248 9.96 2.64 -9.82
CA PRO A 248 10.99 2.24 -10.78
C PRO A 248 11.21 3.29 -11.88
N ASP A 249 12.47 3.67 -12.13
CA ASP A 249 12.88 4.64 -13.16
C ASP A 249 12.84 4.08 -14.60
N GLY A 250 11.84 3.25 -14.91
CA GLY A 250 11.64 2.57 -16.19
C GLY A 250 11.83 1.06 -16.14
N ASP A 251 11.74 0.43 -17.31
CA ASP A 251 11.59 -1.02 -17.44
C ASP A 251 12.71 -1.82 -16.77
N ARG A 252 13.96 -1.37 -16.90
CA ARG A 252 15.12 -2.03 -16.30
C ARG A 252 15.03 -2.12 -14.78
N SER A 253 14.65 -1.03 -14.12
CA SER A 253 14.52 -0.99 -12.65
C SER A 253 13.41 -1.92 -12.18
N LEU A 254 12.28 -1.93 -12.88
CA LEU A 254 11.18 -2.84 -12.59
C LEU A 254 11.58 -4.30 -12.79
N THR A 255 12.27 -4.63 -13.88
CA THR A 255 12.80 -5.99 -14.11
C THR A 255 13.76 -6.43 -13.02
N GLU A 256 14.64 -5.55 -12.53
CA GLU A 256 15.56 -5.86 -11.43
C GLU A 256 14.82 -6.14 -10.11
N ILE A 257 13.82 -5.34 -9.77
CA ILE A 257 12.95 -5.57 -8.59
C ILE A 257 12.24 -6.92 -8.67
N LEU A 258 11.63 -7.22 -9.82
CA LEU A 258 10.93 -8.50 -10.00
C LEU A 258 11.88 -9.69 -10.00
N ARG A 259 13.09 -9.52 -10.55
CA ARG A 259 14.14 -10.54 -10.49
C ARG A 259 14.56 -10.84 -9.06
N TRP A 260 14.74 -9.83 -8.20
CA TRP A 260 15.08 -10.08 -6.79
C TRP A 260 13.96 -10.82 -6.06
N GLY A 261 12.71 -10.41 -6.28
CA GLY A 261 11.54 -11.12 -5.74
C GLY A 261 11.48 -12.57 -6.22
N ALA A 262 11.69 -12.82 -7.51
CA ALA A 262 11.67 -14.15 -8.10
C ALA A 262 12.78 -15.07 -7.55
N VAL A 263 14.02 -14.58 -7.47
CA VAL A 263 15.17 -15.37 -6.97
C VAL A 263 14.99 -15.75 -5.50
N ASN A 264 14.38 -14.90 -4.69
CA ASN A 264 14.13 -15.14 -3.27
C ASN A 264 12.78 -15.83 -2.99
N ALA A 265 12.02 -16.21 -4.03
CA ALA A 265 10.73 -16.84 -3.85
C ALA A 265 10.85 -18.32 -3.44
N GLU A 266 10.09 -18.72 -2.41
CA GLU A 266 9.96 -20.11 -1.99
C GLU A 266 9.02 -20.86 -2.95
N VAL A 267 9.60 -21.46 -3.99
CA VAL A 267 8.85 -22.17 -5.06
C VAL A 267 8.84 -23.70 -4.89
N TRP A 268 9.82 -24.28 -4.20
CA TRP A 268 10.00 -25.73 -4.01
C TRP A 268 9.68 -26.17 -2.59
#